data_AF-A0ABD5BMD6-F1
#
_entry.id   AF-A0ABD5BMD6-F1
#
_cell.length_a   1.000
_cell.length_b   1.000
_cell.length_c   1.000
_cell.angle_alpha   90.00
_cell.angle_beta   90.00
_cell.angle_gamma   90.00
#
_symmetry.space_group_name_H-M   'P 1'
#
loop_
_entity.id
_entity.type
_entity.pdbx_description
1 polymer ?
#
loop_
_entity_poly.entity_id
_entity_poly.type
_entity_poly.pdbx_seq_one_letter_code
_entity_poly.pdbx_strand_id
1 'polypeptide(L)'
;TVLLEPTTRAAPAMRADSQQRFLALLNGTPNGVIRMSDAVKGVVETSLNVGVVTTSENEAEIICLIRSLIDSGKDYVVEMLTALGQLAGAKVAPKGGYPG
;
A
#
# COMPACT_ATOMS: atom_id res chain seq x y z
N THR A 1 13.37 2.70 19.83
CA THR A 1 13.97 4.05 19.82
C THR A 1 13.95 4.57 18.41
N VAL A 2 13.41 5.77 18.16
CA VAL A 2 13.50 6.42 16.85
C VAL A 2 14.84 7.13 16.79
N LEU A 3 15.64 6.85 15.75
CA LEU A 3 16.87 7.57 15.48
C LEU A 3 16.53 8.79 14.60
N LEU A 4 17.06 9.95 14.97
CA LEU A 4 16.84 11.21 14.25
C LEU A 4 18.17 11.70 13.69
N GLU A 5 18.16 12.08 12.42
CA GLU A 5 19.27 12.77 11.78
C GLU A 5 18.90 14.24 11.56
N PRO A 6 19.74 15.20 11.96
CA PRO A 6 19.47 16.62 11.71
C PRO A 6 19.31 16.88 10.21
N THR A 7 18.31 17.67 9.85
CA THR A 7 18.07 18.10 8.46
C THR A 7 17.78 19.59 8.40
N THR A 8 18.19 20.24 7.31
CA THR A 8 18.00 21.68 7.08
C THR A 8 16.78 21.97 6.20
N ARG A 9 15.93 20.97 5.93
CA ARG A 9 14.79 21.12 5.02
C ARG A 9 13.80 22.16 5.54
N ALA A 10 13.66 23.26 4.81
CA ALA A 10 12.79 24.38 5.15
C ALA A 10 11.33 24.21 4.69
N ALA A 11 11.00 23.09 4.03
CA ALA A 11 9.64 22.82 3.58
C ALA A 11 8.68 22.68 4.77
N PRO A 12 7.46 23.25 4.70
CA PRO A 12 6.45 23.06 5.74
C PRO A 12 6.20 21.58 6.02
N ALA A 13 5.98 21.26 7.29
CA ALA A 13 5.55 19.92 7.67
C ALA A 13 4.16 19.62 7.11
N MET A 14 3.87 18.34 6.90
CA MET A 14 2.52 17.89 6.55
C MET A 14 1.55 18.32 7.67
N ARG A 15 0.33 18.75 7.29
CA ARG A 15 -0.72 19.04 8.27
C ARG A 15 -1.00 17.80 9.10
N ALA A 16 -1.25 18.00 10.40
CA ALA A 16 -1.45 16.90 11.35
C ALA A 16 -2.55 15.91 10.91
N ASP A 17 -3.64 16.41 10.32
CA ASP A 17 -4.76 15.59 9.84
C ASP A 17 -4.37 14.72 8.63
N SER A 18 -3.58 15.26 7.69
CA SER A 18 -3.05 14.50 6.55
C SER A 18 -2.00 13.48 7.01
N GLN A 19 -1.12 13.87 7.94
CA GLN A 19 -0.09 13.00 8.47
C GLN A 19 -0.70 11.78 9.18
N GLN A 20 -1.69 12.01 10.03
CA GLN A 20 -2.37 10.93 10.75
C GLN A 20 -3.06 9.96 9.80
N ARG A 21 -3.79 10.47 8.80
CA ARG A 21 -4.47 9.63 7.80
C ARG A 21 -3.47 8.84 6.95
N PHE A 22 -2.40 9.49 6.50
CA PHE A 22 -1.35 8.84 5.72
C PHE A 22 -0.64 7.72 6.50
N LEU A 23 -0.23 8.00 7.75
CA LEU A 23 0.40 6.99 8.59
C LEU A 23 -0.54 5.83 8.92
N ALA A 24 -1.82 6.12 9.19
CA ALA A 24 -2.82 5.09 9.43
C ALA A 24 -3.06 4.22 8.17
N LEU A 25 -3.16 4.84 7.00
CA LEU A 25 -3.29 4.13 5.72
C LEU A 25 -2.07 3.26 5.44
N LEU A 26 -0.86 3.81 5.60
CA LEU A 26 0.38 3.07 5.36
C LEU A 26 0.52 1.88 6.32
N ASN A 27 0.24 2.08 7.60
CA ASN A 27 0.29 1.00 8.59
C ASN A 27 -0.81 -0.04 8.40
N GLY A 28 -1.99 0.36 7.92
CA GLY A 28 -3.11 -0.54 7.63
C GLY A 28 -3.00 -1.26 6.28
N THR A 29 -2.15 -0.79 5.38
CA THR A 29 -1.96 -1.40 4.05
C THR A 29 -1.29 -2.77 4.22
N PRO A 30 -1.91 -3.86 3.71
CA PRO A 30 -1.32 -5.20 3.83
C PRO A 30 -0.01 -5.27 3.04
N ASN A 31 0.95 -6.07 3.50
CA ASN A 31 2.22 -6.25 2.80
C ASN A 31 2.80 -7.66 3.04
N GLY A 32 3.33 -8.28 2.01
CA GLY A 32 3.88 -9.63 2.01
C GLY A 32 2.89 -10.68 1.48
N VAL A 33 2.95 -11.88 2.06
CA VAL A 33 2.06 -13.00 1.72
C VAL A 33 0.66 -12.72 2.26
N ILE A 34 -0.33 -12.73 1.37
CA ILE A 34 -1.75 -12.62 1.74
C ILE A 34 -2.34 -14.01 1.92
N ARG A 35 -2.01 -14.93 1.01
CA ARG A 35 -2.54 -16.30 1.01
C ARG A 35 -1.55 -17.30 0.40
N MET A 36 -1.43 -18.46 1.04
CA MET A 36 -0.72 -19.63 0.48
C MET A 36 -1.69 -20.50 -0.32
N SER A 37 -1.20 -21.17 -1.36
CA SER A 37 -2.01 -22.08 -2.18
C SER A 37 -2.32 -23.38 -1.44
N ASP A 38 -3.59 -23.78 -1.43
CA ASP A 38 -4.00 -25.11 -0.95
C ASP A 38 -3.78 -26.18 -2.01
N ALA A 39 -3.78 -25.80 -3.30
CA ALA A 39 -3.56 -26.72 -4.41
C ALA A 39 -2.07 -27.11 -4.55
N VAL A 40 -1.15 -26.21 -4.20
CA VAL A 40 0.30 -26.46 -4.31
C VAL A 40 1.00 -26.07 -3.00
N LYS A 41 1.43 -27.09 -2.24
CA LYS A 41 2.10 -26.90 -0.95
C LYS A 41 3.36 -26.04 -1.09
N GLY A 42 3.45 -25.01 -0.25
CA GLY A 42 4.63 -24.14 -0.17
C GLY A 42 4.66 -23.02 -1.21
N VAL A 43 3.64 -22.90 -2.06
CA VAL A 43 3.52 -21.82 -3.05
C VAL A 43 2.63 -20.70 -2.52
N VAL A 44 3.08 -19.46 -2.69
CA VAL A 44 2.27 -18.27 -2.42
C VAL A 44 1.23 -18.12 -3.53
N GLU A 45 -0.04 -18.06 -3.17
CA GLU A 45 -1.11 -17.83 -4.13
C GLU A 45 -1.32 -16.35 -4.37
N THR A 46 -1.40 -15.53 -3.32
CA THR A 46 -1.62 -14.08 -3.41
C THR A 46 -0.66 -13.33 -2.50
N SER A 47 -0.06 -12.27 -3.00
CA SER A 47 0.85 -11.38 -2.28
C SER A 47 0.70 -9.92 -2.71
N LEU A 48 1.12 -9.01 -1.83
CA LEU A 48 1.26 -7.59 -2.13
C LEU A 48 2.64 -7.11 -1.68
N ASN A 49 3.27 -6.24 -2.46
CA ASN A 49 4.47 -5.51 -2.04
C ASN A 49 4.23 -4.01 -2.11
N VAL A 50 4.42 -3.30 -0.99
CA VAL A 50 4.54 -1.84 -0.96
C VAL A 50 5.94 -1.49 -1.45
N GLY A 51 6.04 -1.03 -2.70
CA GLY A 51 7.32 -0.88 -3.39
C GLY A 51 7.87 0.54 -3.33
N VAL A 52 7.00 1.55 -3.39
CA VAL A 52 7.40 2.96 -3.39
C VAL A 52 6.46 3.75 -2.48
N VAL A 53 7.07 4.56 -1.62
CA VAL A 53 6.38 5.54 -0.80
C VAL A 53 7.05 6.89 -1.01
N THR A 54 6.32 7.86 -1.51
CA THR A 54 6.85 9.17 -1.88
C THR A 54 5.98 10.28 -1.30
N THR A 55 6.61 11.42 -1.03
CA THR A 55 5.93 12.65 -0.62
C THR A 55 6.39 13.79 -1.52
N SER A 56 5.45 14.57 -2.04
CA SER A 56 5.70 15.83 -2.73
C SER A 56 5.10 16.99 -1.93
N GLU A 57 5.08 18.20 -2.49
CA GLU A 57 4.53 19.38 -1.81
C GLU A 57 3.04 19.22 -1.45
N ASN A 58 2.26 18.53 -2.29
CA ASN A 58 0.80 18.51 -2.19
C ASN A 58 0.20 17.11 -2.01
N GLU A 59 1.00 16.05 -2.11
CA GLU A 59 0.52 14.68 -2.04
C GLU A 59 1.53 13.71 -1.40
N ALA A 60 1.00 12.61 -0.90
CA ALA A 60 1.77 11.44 -0.52
C ALA A 60 1.20 10.24 -1.26
N GLU A 61 2.08 9.41 -1.82
CA GLU A 61 1.71 8.29 -2.68
C GLU A 61 2.27 6.98 -2.13
N ILE A 62 1.47 5.92 -2.20
CA ILE A 62 1.84 4.55 -1.87
C ILE A 62 1.61 3.72 -3.12
N ILE A 63 2.68 3.18 -3.71
CA ILE A 63 2.61 2.33 -4.88
C ILE A 63 2.84 0.88 -4.44
N CYS A 64 1.83 0.06 -4.72
CA CYS A 64 1.82 -1.37 -4.40
C CYS A 64 1.84 -2.21 -5.67
N LEU A 65 2.50 -3.37 -5.61
CA LEU A 65 2.43 -4.41 -6.64
C LEU A 65 1.71 -5.62 -6.07
N ILE A 66 0.58 -5.98 -6.69
CA ILE A 66 -0.22 -7.16 -6.34
C ILE A 66 0.19 -8.31 -7.27
N ARG A 67 0.35 -9.51 -6.71
CA ARG A 67 0.55 -10.75 -7.48
C ARG A 67 -0.40 -11.81 -6.98
N SER A 68 -1.05 -12.51 -7.91
CA SER A 68 -1.93 -13.64 -7.59
C SER A 68 -1.83 -14.71 -8.68
N LEU A 69 -1.93 -15.98 -8.30
CA LEU A 69 -2.08 -17.12 -9.23
C LEU A 69 -3.51 -17.29 -9.75
N ILE A 70 -4.46 -16.54 -9.17
CA ILE A 70 -5.86 -16.51 -9.58
C ILE A 70 -6.36 -15.07 -9.60
N ASP A 71 -7.15 -14.72 -10.60
CA ASP A 71 -7.65 -13.34 -10.77
C ASP A 71 -8.48 -12.86 -9.58
N SER A 72 -9.31 -13.73 -9.00
CA SER A 72 -10.13 -13.38 -7.83
C SER A 72 -9.30 -12.99 -6.60
N GLY A 73 -8.10 -13.56 -6.43
CA GLY A 73 -7.20 -13.18 -5.34
C GLY A 73 -6.59 -11.78 -5.55
N LYS A 74 -6.31 -11.40 -6.80
CA LYS A 74 -5.87 -10.04 -7.16
C LYS A 74 -7.01 -9.04 -6.93
N ASP A 75 -8.22 -9.37 -7.38
CA ASP A 75 -9.40 -8.50 -7.22
C ASP A 75 -9.72 -8.27 -5.74
N TYR A 76 -9.64 -9.31 -4.92
CA TYR A 76 -9.80 -9.20 -3.46
C TYR A 76 -8.82 -8.20 -2.84
N VAL A 77 -7.54 -8.23 -3.22
CA VAL A 77 -6.55 -7.28 -2.70
C VAL A 77 -6.82 -5.86 -3.22
N VAL A 78 -7.25 -5.70 -4.47
CA VAL A 78 -7.67 -4.39 -5.01
C VAL A 78 -8.85 -3.82 -4.23
N GLU A 79 -9.86 -4.64 -3.91
CA GLU A 79 -11.01 -4.24 -3.10
C GLU A 79 -10.59 -3.82 -1.70
N MET A 80 -9.70 -4.58 -1.06
CA MET A 80 -9.16 -4.25 0.26
C MET A 80 -8.43 -2.90 0.25
N LEU A 81 -7.55 -2.66 -0.72
CA LEU A 81 -6.85 -1.38 -0.85
C LEU A 81 -7.81 -0.23 -1.16
N THR A 82 -8.83 -0.49 -1.98
CA THR A 82 -9.88 0.49 -2.27
C THR A 82 -10.63 0.89 -1.00
N ALA A 83 -11.02 -0.08 -0.18
CA ALA A 83 -11.70 0.17 1.09
C ALA A 83 -10.82 0.96 2.07
N LEU A 84 -9.54 0.58 2.23
CA LEU A 84 -8.59 1.32 3.07
C LEU A 84 -8.38 2.75 2.56
N GLY A 85 -8.23 2.92 1.25
CA GLY A 85 -8.11 4.23 0.62
C GLY A 85 -9.34 5.10 0.88
N GLN A 86 -10.54 4.55 0.74
CA GLN A 86 -11.80 5.25 1.05
C GLN A 86 -11.86 5.70 2.50
N LEU A 87 -11.50 4.84 3.46
CA LEU A 87 -11.46 5.19 4.88
C LEU A 87 -10.46 6.30 5.19
N ALA A 88 -9.35 6.35 4.47
CA ALA A 88 -8.35 7.41 4.59
C ALA A 88 -8.69 8.69 3.81
N GLY A 89 -9.72 8.67 2.96
CA GLY A 89 -10.03 9.72 2.00
C GLY A 89 -8.98 9.85 0.88
N ALA A 90 -8.26 8.77 0.58
CA ALA A 90 -7.28 8.69 -0.48
C ALA A 90 -7.90 8.22 -1.81
N LYS A 91 -7.31 8.64 -2.92
CA LYS A 91 -7.65 8.14 -4.25
C LYS A 91 -6.88 6.85 -4.54
N VAL A 92 -7.58 5.82 -5.00
CA VAL A 92 -6.98 4.53 -5.42
C VAL A 92 -7.12 4.38 -6.92
N ALA A 93 -6.05 3.94 -7.60
CA ALA A 93 -6.03 3.80 -9.05
C ALA A 93 -5.32 2.50 -9.48
N PRO A 94 -6.05 1.36 -9.54
CA PRO A 94 -5.51 0.10 -10.04
C PRO A 94 -5.13 0.23 -11.52
N LYS A 95 -3.94 -0.25 -11.91
CA LYS A 95 -3.41 -0.20 -13.28
C LYS A 95 -2.56 -1.43 -13.59
N GLY A 96 -2.36 -1.71 -14.88
CA GLY A 96 -1.37 -2.70 -15.33
C GLY A 96 -1.70 -4.16 -15.04
N GLY A 97 -2.99 -4.49 -14.90
CA GLY A 97 -3.42 -5.87 -14.68
C GLY A 97 -3.09 -6.76 -15.87
N TYR A 98 -2.48 -7.91 -15.58
CA TYR A 98 -2.31 -9.01 -16.52
C TYR A 98 -2.89 -10.29 -15.90
N PRO A 99 -3.36 -11.24 -16.71
CA PRO A 99 -3.81 -12.54 -16.22
C PRO A 99 -2.64 -13.34 -15.68
N GLY A 100 -2.90 -14.12 -14.63
CA GLY A 100 -1.96 -15.03 -13.98
C GLY A 100 -2.64 -16.35 -13.67
#